data_AF-A0A7J6L0L2-F1
#
_entry.id   AF-A0A7J6L0L2-F1
#
_cell.length_a   1.000
_cell.length_b   1.000
_cell.length_c   1.000
_cell.angle_alpha   90.00
_cell.angle_beta   90.00
_cell.angle_gamma   90.00
#
_symmetry.space_group_name_H-M   'P 1'
#
loop_
_entity.id
_entity.type
_entity.pdbx_description
1 polymer ?
#
loop_
_entity_poly.entity_id
_entity_poly.type
_entity_poly.pdbx_seq_one_letter_code
_entity_poly.pdbx_strand_id
1 'polypeptide(L)'
;MKAMKVPAAWKVLWNPQRKRGKVTVALCDSGISRHPDLVGNLVPGYNVLDHNTETTDKLGHGTVMAGILGATINNKLAMAGVSDLVNLMPVALGPAAKQQLVLDAFNYVIQHRAERNIKIILMPISFVNPAKKLVDA
;
A
#
# COMPACT_ATOMS: atom_id res chain seq x y z
N MET A 1 -3.85 -10.34 14.41
CA MET A 1 -5.21 -9.76 14.24
C MET A 1 -6.02 -9.58 15.54
N LYS A 2 -6.03 -10.52 16.50
CA LYS A 2 -6.80 -10.38 17.76
C LYS A 2 -6.35 -9.21 18.65
N ALA A 3 -5.04 -8.96 18.72
CA ALA A 3 -4.47 -7.88 19.53
C ALA A 3 -5.04 -6.49 19.15
N MET A 4 -5.17 -6.20 17.86
CA MET A 4 -5.78 -4.96 17.35
C MET A 4 -7.32 -5.05 17.24
N LYS A 5 -7.94 -6.16 17.69
CA LYS A 5 -9.38 -6.42 17.59
C LYS A 5 -9.96 -6.28 16.17
N VAL A 6 -9.18 -6.55 15.13
CA VAL A 6 -9.60 -6.41 13.71
C VAL A 6 -10.90 -7.19 13.39
N PRO A 7 -11.08 -8.45 13.82
CA PRO A 7 -12.33 -9.16 13.53
C PRO A 7 -13.58 -8.53 14.14
N ALA A 8 -13.45 -7.82 15.28
CA ALA A 8 -14.57 -7.08 15.86
C ALA A 8 -14.91 -5.84 15.03
N ALA A 9 -13.91 -5.14 14.49
CA ALA A 9 -14.12 -4.03 13.57
C ALA A 9 -14.84 -4.47 12.29
N TRP A 10 -14.44 -5.58 11.69
CA TRP A 10 -15.12 -6.14 10.50
C TRP A 10 -16.60 -6.42 10.74
N LYS A 11 -16.98 -6.98 11.90
CA LYS A 11 -18.39 -7.21 12.24
C LYS A 11 -19.22 -5.93 12.19
N VAL A 12 -18.67 -4.80 12.63
CA VAL A 12 -19.34 -3.49 12.54
C VAL A 12 -19.41 -3.01 11.09
N LEU A 13 -18.34 -3.23 10.33
CA LEU A 13 -18.17 -2.74 8.97
C LEU A 13 -18.92 -3.56 7.89
N TRP A 14 -19.32 -4.80 8.18
CA TRP A 14 -20.16 -5.64 7.32
C TRP A 14 -21.67 -5.37 7.48
N ASN A 15 -22.06 -4.38 8.28
CA ASN A 15 -23.45 -3.95 8.31
C ASN A 15 -23.85 -3.40 6.91
N PRO A 16 -24.82 -4.02 6.21
CA PRO A 16 -25.20 -3.64 4.85
C PRO A 16 -25.82 -2.23 4.76
N GLN A 17 -26.28 -1.66 5.88
CA GLN A 17 -26.80 -0.30 5.93
C GLN A 17 -25.69 0.77 5.90
N ARG A 18 -24.42 0.39 6.12
CA ARG A 18 -23.28 1.31 6.03
C ARG A 18 -22.73 1.33 4.60
N LYS A 19 -22.91 2.46 3.91
CA LYS A 19 -22.22 2.70 2.65
C LYS A 19 -20.73 2.88 2.91
N ARG A 20 -19.90 2.07 2.24
CA ARG A 20 -18.44 2.10 2.32
C ARG A 20 -17.87 2.16 0.92
N GLY A 21 -16.91 3.05 0.70
CA GLY A 21 -16.11 3.08 -0.52
C GLY A 21 -14.77 2.40 -0.30
N LYS A 22 -14.16 1.86 -1.36
CA LYS A 22 -12.74 1.50 -1.33
C LYS A 22 -11.91 2.78 -1.19
N VAL A 23 -10.93 2.74 -0.30
CA VAL A 23 -9.87 3.74 -0.23
C VAL A 23 -8.61 3.16 -0.87
N THR A 24 -7.82 4.01 -1.52
CA THR A 24 -6.52 3.60 -2.06
C THR A 24 -5.42 3.92 -1.05
N VAL A 25 -4.62 2.90 -0.72
CA VAL A 25 -3.36 3.01 0.02
C VAL A 25 -2.24 3.01 -1.01
N ALA A 26 -1.49 4.12 -1.08
CA ALA A 26 -0.23 4.17 -1.79
C ALA A 26 0.85 3.52 -0.91
N LEU A 27 1.36 2.36 -1.33
CA LEU A 27 2.42 1.64 -0.62
C LEU A 27 3.76 1.96 -1.28
N CYS A 28 4.53 2.85 -0.66
CA CYS A 28 5.86 3.24 -1.11
C CYS A 28 6.90 2.26 -0.56
N ASP A 29 7.25 1.23 -1.34
CA ASP A 29 8.11 0.11 -0.92
C ASP A 29 8.87 -0.47 -2.13
N SER A 30 9.44 -1.66 -2.00
CA SER A 30 10.12 -2.45 -3.04
C SER A 30 9.24 -2.86 -4.23
N GLY A 31 7.93 -2.65 -4.16
CA GLY A 31 6.94 -3.05 -5.15
C GLY A 31 5.87 -3.94 -4.54
N ILE A 32 4.97 -4.50 -5.37
CA ILE A 32 4.07 -5.58 -4.94
C ILE A 32 4.04 -6.67 -6.01
N SER A 33 4.34 -7.90 -5.63
CA SER A 33 4.20 -9.05 -6.52
C SER A 33 2.73 -9.39 -6.77
N ARG A 34 2.41 -9.84 -7.98
CA ARG A 34 1.08 -10.38 -8.30
C ARG A 34 0.89 -11.71 -7.55
N HIS A 35 0.24 -11.63 -6.39
CA HIS A 35 -0.02 -12.78 -5.51
C HIS A 35 -1.51 -13.13 -5.49
N PRO A 36 -1.92 -14.42 -5.55
CA PRO A 36 -3.33 -14.82 -5.55
C PRO A 36 -4.17 -14.21 -4.41
N ASP A 37 -3.55 -13.98 -3.26
CA ASP A 37 -4.21 -13.38 -2.10
C ASP A 37 -4.37 -11.84 -2.19
N LEU A 38 -3.67 -11.19 -3.13
CA LEU A 38 -3.62 -9.74 -3.29
C LEU A 38 -4.32 -9.25 -4.57
N VAL A 39 -4.39 -10.06 -5.63
CA VAL A 39 -4.82 -9.61 -6.97
C VAL A 39 -6.18 -8.92 -7.01
N GLY A 40 -7.12 -9.27 -6.13
CA GLY A 40 -8.44 -8.62 -6.05
C GLY A 40 -8.41 -7.20 -5.49
N ASN A 41 -7.30 -6.81 -4.86
CA ASN A 41 -7.10 -5.52 -4.22
C ASN A 41 -6.00 -4.69 -4.90
N LEU A 42 -5.22 -5.25 -5.84
CA LEU A 42 -4.18 -4.52 -6.56
C LEU A 42 -4.79 -3.59 -7.63
N VAL A 43 -4.31 -2.35 -7.66
CA VAL A 43 -4.59 -1.38 -8.73
C VAL A 43 -3.28 -0.95 -9.41
N PRO A 44 -3.33 -0.39 -10.64
CA PRO A 44 -2.13 0.08 -11.31
C PRO A 44 -1.37 1.10 -10.45
N GLY A 45 -0.04 0.91 -10.37
CA GLY A 45 0.86 1.75 -9.61
C GLY A 45 1.95 2.39 -10.47
N TYR A 46 3.02 2.85 -9.83
CA TYR A 46 4.14 3.49 -10.50
C TYR A 46 5.48 3.10 -9.89
N ASN A 47 6.48 2.86 -10.73
CA ASN A 47 7.85 2.62 -10.33
C ASN A 47 8.62 3.93 -10.47
N VAL A 48 8.98 4.52 -9.33
CA VAL A 48 9.75 5.78 -9.31
C VAL A 48 11.23 5.56 -9.59
N LEU A 49 11.75 4.35 -9.43
CA LEU A 49 13.15 4.04 -9.76
C LEU A 49 13.38 4.03 -11.28
N ASP A 50 12.48 3.37 -12.02
CA ASP A 50 12.63 3.16 -13.47
C ASP A 50 11.67 4.03 -14.31
N HIS A 51 10.89 4.89 -13.65
CA HIS A 51 9.91 5.81 -14.26
C HIS A 51 8.91 5.13 -15.21
N ASN A 52 8.33 4.01 -14.79
CA ASN A 52 7.39 3.23 -15.60
C ASN A 52 6.31 2.55 -14.73
N THR A 53 5.50 1.67 -15.32
CA THR A 53 4.42 0.95 -14.64
C THR A 53 4.82 -0.41 -14.06
N GLU A 54 6.09 -0.82 -14.22
CA GLU A 54 6.60 -2.10 -13.76
C GLU A 54 6.87 -2.08 -12.26
N THR A 55 5.85 -2.47 -11.48
CA THR A 55 5.82 -2.35 -10.02
C THR A 55 5.99 -3.68 -9.29
N THR A 56 6.39 -4.73 -10.02
CA THR A 56 6.59 -6.07 -9.46
C THR A 56 7.71 -6.03 -8.42
N ASP A 57 7.39 -6.56 -7.24
CA ASP A 57 8.32 -6.66 -6.13
C ASP A 57 9.42 -7.71 -6.42
N LYS A 58 10.68 -7.30 -6.30
CA LYS A 58 11.85 -8.17 -6.46
C LYS A 58 12.54 -8.50 -5.13
N LEU A 59 12.10 -7.91 -4.02
CA LEU A 59 12.69 -8.09 -2.68
C LEU A 59 11.76 -8.87 -1.75
N GLY A 60 10.45 -8.66 -1.85
CA GLY A 60 9.40 -9.33 -1.07
C GLY A 60 8.84 -8.48 0.07
N HIS A 61 9.55 -7.45 0.55
CA HIS A 61 9.12 -6.62 1.67
C HIS A 61 7.79 -5.93 1.39
N GLY A 62 7.65 -5.32 0.21
CA GLY A 62 6.41 -4.62 -0.16
C GLY A 62 5.23 -5.56 -0.32
N THR A 63 5.47 -6.78 -0.83
CA THR A 63 4.44 -7.83 -0.90
C THR A 63 3.97 -8.28 0.49
N VAL A 64 4.89 -8.43 1.46
CA VAL A 64 4.54 -8.72 2.85
C VAL A 64 3.70 -7.59 3.47
N MET A 65 4.11 -6.34 3.26
CA MET A 65 3.38 -5.17 3.75
C MET A 65 1.98 -5.06 3.12
N ALA A 66 1.86 -5.34 1.82
CA ALA A 66 0.58 -5.40 1.11
C ALA A 66 -0.35 -6.49 1.70
N GLY A 67 0.21 -7.66 2.04
CA GLY A 67 -0.51 -8.74 2.74
C GLY A 67 -1.10 -8.30 4.06
N ILE A 68 -0.30 -7.65 4.91
CA ILE A 68 -0.75 -7.11 6.20
C ILE A 68 -1.87 -6.09 6.00
N LEU A 69 -1.74 -5.20 5.01
CA LEU A 69 -2.74 -4.17 4.75
C LEU A 69 -4.07 -4.74 4.25
N GLY A 70 -4.03 -5.64 3.27
CA GLY A 70 -5.21 -5.97 2.49
C GLY A 70 -5.13 -7.30 1.72
N ALA A 71 -4.50 -8.33 2.27
CA ALA A 71 -4.76 -9.70 1.81
C ALA A 71 -6.27 -10.01 1.86
N THR A 72 -6.75 -10.72 0.85
CA THR A 72 -8.18 -10.90 0.63
C THR A 72 -8.78 -11.76 1.73
N ILE A 73 -9.73 -11.19 2.46
CA ILE A 73 -10.37 -11.89 3.56
C ILE A 73 -11.19 -13.09 3.09
N ASN A 74 -11.21 -14.17 3.88
CA ASN A 74 -12.08 -15.34 3.69
C ASN A 74 -11.96 -16.06 2.32
N ASN A 75 -10.87 -15.88 1.58
CA ASN A 75 -10.63 -16.58 0.31
C ASN A 75 -9.96 -17.96 0.47
N LYS A 76 -9.67 -18.37 1.71
CA LYS A 76 -8.98 -19.63 2.08
C LYS A 76 -7.55 -19.74 1.55
N LEU A 77 -6.92 -18.63 1.19
CA LEU A 77 -5.52 -18.57 0.80
C LEU A 77 -4.72 -17.86 1.90
N ALA A 78 -3.47 -18.30 2.10
CA ALA A 78 -2.47 -17.70 2.98
C ALA A 78 -3.01 -16.99 4.23
N MET A 79 -3.28 -15.68 4.17
CA MET A 79 -3.66 -14.87 5.32
C MET A 79 -4.81 -13.90 5.01
N ALA A 80 -5.23 -13.13 6.01
CA ALA A 80 -6.19 -12.04 5.85
C ALA A 80 -5.55 -10.73 6.29
N GLY A 81 -5.71 -9.69 5.48
CA GLY A 81 -5.21 -8.35 5.77
C GLY A 81 -5.98 -7.67 6.89
N VAL A 82 -5.62 -6.44 7.23
CA VAL A 82 -6.36 -5.64 8.22
C VAL A 82 -7.61 -5.03 7.61
N SER A 83 -7.53 -4.54 6.38
CA SER A 83 -8.67 -3.96 5.66
C SER A 83 -9.35 -5.00 4.78
N ASP A 84 -10.67 -5.13 4.94
CA ASP A 84 -11.53 -5.96 4.10
C ASP A 84 -11.95 -5.27 2.79
N LEU A 85 -11.68 -3.97 2.65
CA LEU A 85 -12.12 -3.18 1.51
C LEU A 85 -11.11 -2.07 1.20
N VAL A 86 -10.08 -2.41 0.41
CA VAL A 86 -8.97 -1.51 0.07
C VAL A 86 -8.52 -1.70 -1.38
N ASN A 87 -7.96 -0.63 -1.95
CA ASN A 87 -7.10 -0.71 -3.13
C ASN A 87 -5.65 -0.53 -2.68
N LEU A 88 -4.77 -1.42 -3.12
CA LEU A 88 -3.34 -1.39 -2.88
C LEU A 88 -2.66 -0.90 -4.14
N MET A 89 -2.15 0.33 -4.10
CA MET A 89 -1.42 0.94 -5.20
C MET A 89 0.09 0.85 -4.92
N PRO A 90 0.85 0.04 -5.67
CA PRO A 90 2.30 -0.01 -5.48
C PRO A 90 2.96 1.28 -5.97
N VAL A 91 3.82 1.85 -5.14
CA VAL A 91 4.76 2.90 -5.54
C VAL A 91 6.17 2.34 -5.33
N ALA A 92 6.73 1.76 -6.38
CA ALA A 92 7.94 0.95 -6.29
C ALA A 92 9.21 1.83 -6.25
N LEU A 93 10.00 1.68 -5.18
CA LEU A 93 11.30 2.32 -4.96
C LEU A 93 12.47 1.39 -5.33
N GLY A 94 12.18 0.12 -5.65
CA GLY A 94 13.16 -0.93 -5.87
C GLY A 94 13.76 -1.53 -4.59
N PRO A 95 14.78 -2.40 -4.71
CA PRO A 95 15.30 -3.19 -3.59
C PRO A 95 16.14 -2.40 -2.58
N ALA A 96 16.57 -1.19 -2.92
CA ALA A 96 17.40 -0.34 -2.07
C ALA A 96 16.91 1.11 -2.18
N ALA A 97 15.91 1.45 -1.37
CA ALA A 97 15.31 2.78 -1.38
C ALA A 97 16.35 3.85 -1.00
N LYS A 98 16.47 4.87 -1.86
CA LYS A 98 17.26 6.07 -1.59
C LYS A 98 16.34 7.18 -1.12
N GLN A 99 16.86 8.11 -0.32
CA GLN A 99 16.08 9.23 0.20
C GLN A 99 15.42 10.07 -0.91
N GLN A 100 16.09 10.23 -2.05
CA GLN A 100 15.51 10.93 -3.20
C GLN A 100 14.31 10.18 -3.80
N LEU A 101 14.35 8.85 -3.91
CA LEU A 101 13.22 8.06 -4.42
C LEU A 101 12.00 8.13 -3.50
N VAL A 102 12.23 8.23 -2.19
CA VAL A 102 11.16 8.45 -1.20
C VAL A 102 10.50 9.82 -1.40
N LEU A 103 11.28 10.87 -1.65
CA LEU A 103 10.76 12.20 -2.00
C LEU A 103 9.97 12.16 -3.32
N ASP A 104 10.52 11.51 -4.34
CA ASP A 104 9.88 11.41 -5.66
C ASP A 104 8.57 10.63 -5.58
N ALA A 105 8.53 9.56 -4.78
CA ALA A 105 7.32 8.80 -4.48
C ALA A 105 6.28 9.64 -3.76
N PHE A 106 6.68 10.40 -2.72
CA PHE A 106 5.77 11.29 -2.01
C PHE A 106 5.15 12.32 -2.96
N ASN A 107 5.99 13.00 -3.76
CA ASN A 107 5.53 13.99 -4.73
C ASN A 107 4.59 13.38 -5.78
N TYR A 108 4.94 12.21 -6.34
CA TYR A 108 4.09 11.47 -7.26
C TYR A 108 2.72 11.19 -6.64
N VAL A 109 2.69 10.66 -5.41
CA VAL A 109 1.45 10.32 -4.72
C VAL A 109 0.60 11.57 -4.46
N ILE A 110 1.20 12.67 -3.99
CA ILE A 110 0.49 13.92 -3.73
C ILE A 110 -0.11 14.50 -5.01
N GLN A 111 0.63 14.47 -6.12
CA GLN A 111 0.16 14.94 -7.42
C GLN A 111 -1.03 14.12 -7.95
N HIS A 112 -1.00 12.80 -7.77
CA HIS A 112 -2.00 11.87 -8.32
C HIS A 112 -3.07 11.46 -7.28
N ARG A 113 -3.13 12.11 -6.10
CA ARG A 113 -4.00 11.65 -5.01
C ARG A 113 -5.49 11.75 -5.32
N ALA A 114 -5.90 12.80 -6.03
CA ALA A 114 -7.30 13.06 -6.31
C ALA A 114 -7.84 12.06 -7.35
N GLU A 115 -7.15 11.93 -8.48
CA GLU A 115 -7.54 11.03 -9.59
C GLU A 115 -7.47 9.54 -9.21
N ARG A 116 -6.52 9.14 -8.35
CA ARG A 116 -6.34 7.74 -7.91
C ARG A 116 -7.11 7.41 -6.62
N ASN A 117 -7.85 8.38 -6.08
CA ASN A 117 -8.55 8.27 -4.80
C ASN A 117 -7.63 7.79 -3.66
N ILE A 118 -6.39 8.30 -3.62
CA ILE A 118 -5.42 7.97 -2.57
C ILE A 118 -5.80 8.72 -1.31
N LYS A 119 -5.99 7.98 -0.22
CA LYS A 119 -6.34 8.53 1.10
C LYS A 119 -5.30 8.21 2.17
N ILE A 120 -4.41 7.26 1.89
CA ILE A 120 -3.36 6.83 2.82
C ILE A 120 -2.07 6.68 2.04
N ILE A 121 -0.99 7.25 2.57
CA ILE A 121 0.38 7.00 2.12
C ILE A 121 1.05 6.16 3.21
N LEU A 122 1.52 4.96 2.88
CA LEU A 122 2.33 4.16 3.79
C LEU A 122 3.75 4.07 3.25
N MET A 123 4.70 4.44 4.09
CA MET A 123 6.13 4.42 3.79
C MET A 123 6.84 3.66 4.91
N PRO A 124 6.85 2.31 4.87
CA PRO A 124 7.45 1.48 5.92
C PRO A 124 8.98 1.40 5.75
N ILE A 125 9.60 2.56 5.59
CA ILE A 125 11.02 2.77 5.31
C ILE A 125 11.48 3.91 6.21
N SER A 126 12.69 3.77 6.74
CA SER A 126 13.32 4.79 7.55
C SER A 126 14.72 5.09 7.04
N PHE A 127 15.21 6.27 7.38
CA PHE A 127 16.60 6.66 7.20
C PHE A 127 17.15 7.13 8.54
N VAL A 128 18.44 6.90 8.77
CA VAL A 128 19.13 7.36 9.98
C VAL A 128 19.21 8.88 10.08
N ASN A 129 19.19 9.58 8.95
CA ASN A 129 19.22 11.04 8.88
C ASN A 129 17.89 11.59 8.37
N PRO A 130 17.37 12.71 8.95
CA PRO A 130 16.19 13.38 8.43
C PRO A 130 16.35 13.76 6.96
N ALA A 131 15.28 13.60 6.18
CA ALA A 131 15.25 14.17 4.84
C ALA A 131 15.00 15.66 4.95
N LYS A 132 16.04 16.49 4.73
CA LYS A 132 15.91 17.96 4.77
C LYS A 132 14.72 18.47 3.95
N LYS A 133 14.43 17.83 2.80
CA LYS A 133 13.35 18.22 1.88
C LYS A 133 11.93 17.76 2.28
N LEU A 134 11.76 16.81 3.21
CA LEU A 134 10.41 16.39 3.66
C LEU A 134 9.87 17.25 4.80
N VAL A 135 10.74 17.98 5.52
CA VAL A 135 10.34 18.82 6.65
C VAL A 135 9.62 20.10 6.17
N ASP A 136 9.83 20.49 4.91
CA ASP A 136 9.37 21.76 4.34
C ASP A 136 8.17 21.62 3.38
N ALA A 137 7.59 20.41 3.24
CA ALA A 137 6.50 20.08 2.30
C ALA A 137 5.14 19.91 3.00
#